data_AF-A0AAW3ZSC4-F1
#
_entry.id   AF-A0AAW3ZSC4-F1
#
_cell.length_a   1.000
_cell.length_b   1.000
_cell.length_c   1.000
_cell.angle_alpha   90.00
_cell.angle_beta   90.00
_cell.angle_gamma   90.00
#
_symmetry.space_group_name_H-M   'P 1'
#
loop_
_entity.id
_entity.type
_entity.pdbx_description
1 polymer ?
#
loop_
_entity_poly.entity_id
_entity_poly.type
_entity_poly.pdbx_seq_one_letter_code
_entity_poly.pdbx_strand_id
1 'polypeptide(L)'
;MSAAEFKAAGLDKLSEAELRALNDWLRSKGTTAAAAAQAPDLRGLSKSSLRKGGNIVSRIPGEFTGWRGQTTFTLENGQIWQSTDPGASFVVRLQSPTVTISPGVLDTWFLQVEGYNSSVKVKRIQ
;
A
#
# COMPACT_ATOMS: atom_id res chain seq x y z
N MET A 1 15.11 -6.91 8.30
CA MET A 1 16.52 -7.20 8.59
C MET A 1 17.03 -6.16 9.55
N SER A 2 17.72 -6.61 10.58
CA SER A 2 18.06 -5.81 11.76
C SER A 2 19.42 -5.15 11.59
N ALA A 3 19.63 -3.99 12.22
CA ALA A 3 20.86 -3.21 12.09
C ALA A 3 22.15 -3.97 12.47
N ALA A 4 22.06 -5.05 13.24
CA ALA A 4 23.17 -5.93 13.58
C ALA A 4 23.74 -6.71 12.38
N GLU A 5 22.88 -7.18 11.46
CA GLU A 5 23.29 -7.93 10.26
C GLU A 5 24.10 -7.05 9.31
N PHE A 6 23.76 -5.77 9.24
CA PHE A 6 24.44 -4.77 8.40
C PHE A 6 25.89 -4.50 8.85
N LYS A 7 26.16 -4.54 10.16
CA LYS A 7 27.52 -4.43 10.71
C LYS A 7 28.37 -5.68 10.47
N ALA A 8 27.78 -6.86 10.57
CA ALA A 8 28.50 -8.12 10.38
C ALA A 8 29.01 -8.32 8.93
N ALA A 9 28.33 -7.73 7.95
CA ALA A 9 28.69 -7.80 6.53
C ALA A 9 29.78 -6.80 6.08
N GLY A 10 30.36 -5.99 6.98
CA GLY A 10 31.47 -5.09 6.65
C GLY A 10 31.12 -3.84 5.81
N LEU A 11 29.83 -3.57 5.61
CA LEU A 11 29.29 -2.47 4.78
C LEU A 11 29.65 -1.05 5.27
N ASP A 12 30.25 -0.92 6.45
CA ASP A 12 30.72 0.33 7.07
C ASP A 12 31.88 1.00 6.32
N LYS A 13 32.64 0.24 5.52
CA LYS A 13 33.85 0.72 4.82
C LYS A 13 33.65 1.10 3.35
N LEU A 14 32.45 0.93 2.80
CA LEU A 14 32.19 1.17 1.38
C LEU A 14 31.81 2.62 1.13
N SER A 15 32.62 3.30 0.32
CA SER A 15 32.46 4.73 0.01
C SER A 15 31.18 4.98 -0.80
N GLU A 16 30.64 6.19 -0.77
CA GLU A 16 29.43 6.56 -1.53
C GLU A 16 29.55 6.27 -3.04
N ALA A 17 30.76 6.37 -3.59
CA ALA A 17 31.07 6.00 -4.97
C ALA A 17 30.98 4.49 -5.24
N GLU A 18 31.38 3.64 -4.29
CA GLU A 18 31.31 2.18 -4.40
C GLU A 18 29.87 1.68 -4.22
N LEU A 19 29.11 2.30 -3.31
CA LEU A 19 27.66 2.05 -3.18
C LEU A 19 26.90 2.40 -4.48
N ARG A 20 27.33 3.46 -5.20
CA ARG A 20 26.81 3.76 -6.54
C ARG A 20 27.17 2.68 -7.56
N ALA A 21 28.43 2.23 -7.62
CA ALA A 21 28.86 1.17 -8.54
C ALA A 21 28.11 -0.16 -8.28
N LEU A 22 27.90 -0.52 -7.01
CA LEU A 22 27.14 -1.70 -6.62
C LEU A 22 25.66 -1.60 -7.00
N ASN A 23 25.03 -0.43 -6.78
CA ASN A 23 23.65 -0.17 -7.17
C ASN A 23 23.46 -0.21 -8.70
N ASP A 24 24.43 0.29 -9.46
CA ASP A 24 24.39 0.25 -10.93
C ASP A 24 24.56 -1.19 -11.46
N TRP A 25 25.49 -1.96 -10.87
CA TRP A 25 25.66 -3.38 -11.17
C TRP A 25 24.39 -4.19 -10.83
N LEU A 26 23.77 -3.96 -9.68
CA LEU A 26 22.50 -4.59 -9.26
C LEU A 26 21.36 -4.30 -10.23
N ARG A 27 21.27 -3.06 -10.73
CA ARG A 27 20.31 -2.66 -11.79
C ARG A 27 20.59 -3.39 -13.10
N SER A 28 21.85 -3.50 -13.51
CA SER A 28 22.26 -4.24 -14.72
C SER A 28 21.94 -5.74 -14.65
N LYS A 29 21.94 -6.31 -13.45
CA LYS A 29 21.63 -7.72 -13.16
C LYS A 29 20.16 -7.97 -12.77
N GLY A 30 19.28 -6.96 -12.85
CA GLY A 30 17.84 -7.12 -12.63
C GLY A 30 17.42 -7.42 -11.18
N THR A 31 18.30 -7.23 -10.19
CA THR A 31 17.97 -7.44 -8.77
C THR A 31 17.85 -6.09 -8.07
N THR A 32 16.62 -5.56 -8.00
CA THR A 32 16.33 -4.24 -7.43
C THR A 32 16.23 -4.24 -5.90
N ALA A 33 17.37 -4.22 -5.23
CA ALA A 33 17.49 -3.65 -3.90
C ALA A 33 17.79 -2.14 -3.97
N ALA A 34 17.25 -1.34 -3.05
CA ALA A 34 17.47 0.10 -2.86
C ALA A 34 16.94 1.10 -3.95
N ALA A 35 15.66 1.51 -3.80
CA ALA A 35 15.15 2.85 -4.14
C ALA A 35 13.70 3.02 -3.63
N ALA A 36 13.37 3.54 -2.44
CA ALA A 36 14.15 3.93 -1.26
C ALA A 36 14.67 5.38 -1.12
N ALA A 37 14.20 6.36 -1.91
CA ALA A 37 14.43 7.78 -1.58
C ALA A 37 13.57 8.81 -2.35
N GLN A 38 13.46 8.71 -3.68
CA GLN A 38 13.01 9.83 -4.53
C GLN A 38 12.14 9.39 -5.72
N ALA A 39 10.99 8.79 -5.45
CA ALA A 39 9.89 8.55 -6.40
C ALA A 39 8.58 8.33 -5.62
N PRO A 40 7.39 8.64 -6.17
CA PRO A 40 6.12 8.29 -5.53
C PRO A 40 6.06 6.77 -5.29
N ASP A 41 5.66 6.38 -4.08
CA ASP A 41 5.84 4.99 -3.64
C ASP A 41 4.86 4.04 -4.36
N LEU A 42 5.43 3.30 -5.32
CA LEU A 42 4.78 2.24 -6.09
C LEU A 42 5.35 0.85 -5.70
N ARG A 43 5.85 0.69 -4.47
CA ARG A 43 6.65 -0.47 -4.06
C ARG A 43 5.73 -1.61 -3.63
N GLY A 44 5.19 -2.30 -4.63
CA GLY A 44 4.39 -3.52 -4.45
C GLY A 44 3.57 -3.89 -5.69
N LEU A 45 3.19 -2.89 -6.51
CA LEU A 45 2.50 -3.13 -7.77
C LEU A 45 3.43 -2.89 -8.95
N SER A 46 3.63 -3.95 -9.74
CA SER A 46 4.13 -3.80 -11.10
C SER A 46 3.23 -2.82 -11.88
N LYS A 47 3.79 -2.07 -12.84
CA LYS A 47 2.98 -1.24 -13.76
C LYS A 47 1.91 -2.06 -14.51
N SER A 48 2.08 -3.38 -14.56
CA SER A 48 1.11 -4.37 -15.05
C SER A 48 -0.11 -4.53 -14.12
N SER A 49 0.08 -4.51 -12.80
CA SER A 49 -0.98 -4.60 -11.79
C SER A 49 -1.82 -3.32 -11.72
N LEU A 50 -1.24 -2.16 -12.05
CA LEU A 50 -1.98 -0.92 -12.29
C LEU A 50 -2.77 -0.92 -13.61
N ARG A 51 -2.47 -1.84 -14.54
CA ARG A 51 -3.12 -1.99 -15.85
C ARG A 51 -4.16 -3.11 -15.90
N LYS A 52 -4.19 -3.99 -14.89
CA LYS A 52 -5.10 -5.12 -14.78
C LYS A 52 -5.59 -5.16 -13.35
N GLY A 53 -6.78 -4.62 -13.12
CA GLY A 53 -7.36 -4.39 -11.80
C GLY A 53 -7.42 -5.65 -10.95
N GLY A 54 -6.43 -5.84 -10.08
CA GLY A 54 -6.44 -6.84 -9.03
C GLY A 54 -7.04 -6.26 -7.75
N ASN A 55 -7.74 -7.09 -6.99
CA ASN A 55 -8.25 -6.71 -5.68
C ASN A 55 -7.07 -6.45 -4.72
N ILE A 56 -7.11 -5.33 -4.02
CA ILE A 56 -6.13 -4.95 -3.00
C ILE A 56 -6.70 -5.41 -1.65
N VAL A 57 -6.18 -6.50 -1.10
CA VAL A 57 -6.51 -6.95 0.26
C VAL A 57 -5.53 -6.34 1.24
N SER A 58 -6.02 -5.69 2.30
CA SER A 58 -5.20 -5.06 3.33
C SER A 58 -6.01 -4.84 4.61
N ARG A 59 -5.37 -4.49 5.72
CA ARG A 59 -6.00 -4.22 7.01
C ARG A 59 -6.03 -2.72 7.30
N ILE A 60 -7.10 -2.23 7.92
CA ILE A 60 -7.12 -0.89 8.53
C ILE A 60 -6.51 -1.03 9.94
N PRO A 61 -5.43 -0.34 10.31
CA PRO A 61 -4.86 -0.46 11.67
C PRO A 61 -5.67 0.33 12.70
N GLY A 62 -5.95 -0.27 13.85
CA GLY A 62 -6.60 0.41 14.99
C GLY A 62 -8.10 0.14 15.11
N GLU A 63 -8.84 1.05 15.75
CA GLU A 63 -10.30 0.95 15.84
C GLU A 63 -10.96 1.39 14.53
N PHE A 64 -11.88 0.58 14.04
CA PHE A 64 -12.69 0.87 12.87
C PHE A 64 -14.17 0.90 13.25
N THR A 65 -14.78 2.08 13.12
CA THR A 65 -16.18 2.35 13.49
C THR A 65 -17.17 2.29 12.31
N GLY A 66 -16.69 1.88 11.13
CA GLY A 66 -17.44 1.93 9.87
C GLY A 66 -17.18 3.22 9.10
N TRP A 67 -18.20 3.71 8.38
CA TRP A 67 -18.12 4.94 7.58
C TRP A 67 -19.46 5.67 7.49
N ARG A 68 -19.39 6.97 7.22
CA ARG A 68 -20.54 7.82 6.93
C ARG A 68 -20.14 8.92 5.94
N GLY A 69 -20.80 8.97 4.79
CA GLY A 69 -20.52 9.95 3.74
C GLY A 69 -19.05 9.89 3.30
N GLN A 70 -18.32 11.00 3.40
CA GLN A 70 -16.88 11.06 3.12
C GLN A 70 -16.05 10.67 4.35
N THR A 71 -15.69 9.38 4.42
CA THR A 71 -14.80 8.81 5.44
C THR A 71 -13.46 8.46 4.79
N THR A 72 -12.36 8.71 5.50
CA THR A 72 -11.01 8.40 5.03
C THR A 72 -10.49 7.15 5.73
N PHE A 73 -9.96 6.21 4.96
CA PHE A 73 -9.42 4.93 5.40
C PHE A 73 -7.92 4.89 5.12
N THR A 74 -7.13 4.73 6.17
CA THR A 74 -5.70 4.42 6.07
C THR A 74 -5.52 2.92 6.14
N LEU A 75 -4.78 2.35 5.20
CA LEU A 75 -4.45 0.93 5.17
C LEU A 75 -3.07 0.67 5.80
N GLU A 76 -2.81 -0.55 6.26
CA GLU A 76 -1.52 -0.94 6.86
C GLU A 76 -0.33 -0.78 5.89
N ASN A 77 -0.60 -0.84 4.57
CA ASN A 77 0.36 -0.63 3.51
C ASN A 77 0.68 0.86 3.24
N GLY A 78 0.13 1.77 4.04
CA GLY A 78 0.33 3.22 3.94
C GLY A 78 -0.53 3.94 2.89
N GLN A 79 -1.33 3.21 2.10
CA GLN A 79 -2.27 3.83 1.15
C GLN A 79 -3.43 4.49 1.89
N ILE A 80 -3.94 5.59 1.31
CA ILE A 80 -5.09 6.32 1.85
C ILE A 80 -6.18 6.39 0.80
N TRP A 81 -7.37 5.92 1.19
CA TRP A 81 -8.57 5.86 0.35
C TRP A 81 -9.68 6.66 1.03
N GLN A 82 -10.52 7.34 0.26
CA GLN A 82 -11.66 8.10 0.79
C GLN A 82 -12.95 7.64 0.12
N SER A 83 -14.02 7.43 0.90
CA SER A 83 -15.34 7.17 0.32
C SER A 83 -15.88 8.41 -0.38
N THR A 84 -16.41 8.22 -1.59
CA THR A 84 -16.99 9.31 -2.41
C THR A 84 -18.51 9.28 -2.45
N ASP A 85 -19.14 8.35 -1.74
CA ASP A 85 -20.60 8.20 -1.72
C ASP A 85 -21.19 8.91 -0.49
N PRO A 86 -21.99 9.98 -0.66
CA PRO A 86 -22.54 10.73 0.47
C PRO A 86 -23.71 10.02 1.17
N GLY A 87 -24.35 9.05 0.51
CA GLY A 87 -25.46 8.26 1.09
C GLY A 87 -24.98 7.04 1.87
N ALA A 88 -23.77 6.55 1.57
CA ALA A 88 -23.19 5.39 2.23
C ALA A 88 -23.00 5.62 3.73
N SER A 89 -23.65 4.77 4.52
CA SER A 89 -23.42 4.65 5.94
C SER A 89 -23.33 3.17 6.31
N PHE A 90 -22.36 2.85 7.16
CA PHE A 90 -22.15 1.53 7.73
C PHE A 90 -21.60 1.74 9.13
N VAL A 91 -22.23 1.13 10.12
CA VAL A 91 -21.84 1.27 11.52
C VAL A 91 -21.46 -0.10 12.05
N VAL A 92 -20.23 -0.23 12.51
CA VAL A 92 -19.68 -1.45 13.09
C VAL A 92 -18.65 -1.04 14.15
N ARG A 93 -18.18 -1.97 14.98
CA ARG A 93 -16.97 -1.76 15.78
C ARG A 93 -16.08 -2.98 15.59
N LEU A 94 -14.93 -2.76 14.94
CA LEU A 94 -13.94 -3.79 14.66
C LEU A 94 -12.56 -3.29 15.09
N GLN A 95 -11.73 -4.18 15.60
CA GLN A 95 -10.34 -3.90 15.87
C GLN A 95 -9.50 -4.49 14.73
N SER A 96 -8.78 -3.61 14.04
CA SER A 96 -7.92 -3.89 12.90
C SER A 96 -8.54 -4.81 11.82
N PRO A 97 -9.67 -4.45 11.19
CA PRO A 97 -10.36 -5.33 10.24
C PRO A 97 -9.65 -5.47 8.89
N THR A 98 -9.73 -6.65 8.30
CA THR A 98 -9.36 -6.90 6.90
C THR A 98 -10.39 -6.22 5.98
N VAL A 99 -9.91 -5.52 4.97
CA VAL A 99 -10.71 -4.88 3.91
C VAL A 99 -10.17 -5.29 2.54
N THR A 100 -11.08 -5.42 1.58
CA THR A 100 -10.75 -5.69 0.18
C THR A 100 -11.21 -4.52 -0.66
N ILE A 101 -10.27 -3.92 -1.41
CA ILE A 101 -10.55 -2.84 -2.36
C ILE A 101 -10.52 -3.45 -3.77
N SER A 102 -11.70 -3.57 -4.36
CA SER A 102 -11.92 -4.20 -5.67
C SER A 102 -12.20 -3.14 -6.74
N PRO A 103 -11.60 -3.24 -7.93
CA PRO A 103 -11.96 -2.40 -9.06
C PRO A 103 -13.32 -2.85 -9.63
N GLY A 104 -14.20 -1.89 -9.86
CA GLY A 104 -15.48 -2.07 -10.55
C GLY A 104 -15.42 -1.52 -11.98
N VAL A 105 -16.60 -1.24 -12.53
CA VAL A 105 -16.74 -0.60 -13.85
C VAL A 105 -16.34 0.87 -13.81
N LEU A 106 -15.91 1.42 -14.97
CA LEU A 106 -15.69 2.86 -15.17
C LEU A 106 -14.74 3.51 -14.12
N ASP A 107 -13.55 2.94 -13.95
CA ASP A 107 -12.49 3.40 -13.02
C ASP A 107 -12.93 3.57 -11.55
N THR A 108 -14.07 2.96 -11.19
CA THR A 108 -14.60 3.00 -9.84
C THR A 108 -13.94 1.92 -8.98
N TRP A 109 -13.64 2.25 -7.72
CA TRP A 109 -13.14 1.30 -6.74
C TRP A 109 -14.14 1.15 -5.60
N PHE A 110 -14.26 -0.06 -5.05
CA PHE A 110 -15.15 -0.38 -3.94
C PHE A 110 -14.34 -0.98 -2.79
N LEU A 111 -14.46 -0.41 -1.60
CA LEU A 111 -13.92 -0.97 -0.36
C LEU A 111 -15.02 -1.80 0.31
N GLN A 112 -14.74 -3.07 0.58
CA GLN A 112 -15.59 -3.99 1.33
C GLN A 112 -14.85 -4.47 2.59
N VAL A 113 -15.57 -4.64 3.70
CA VAL A 113 -15.03 -5.21 4.94
C VAL A 113 -15.24 -6.72 4.96
N GLU A 114 -14.20 -7.47 5.29
CA GLU A 114 -14.26 -8.93 5.41
C GLU A 114 -15.28 -9.34 6.49
N GLY A 115 -16.11 -10.35 6.19
CA GLY A 115 -17.21 -10.77 7.07
C GLY A 115 -18.48 -9.93 6.98
N TYR A 116 -18.50 -8.85 6.18
CA TYR A 116 -19.68 -8.00 6.01
C TYR A 116 -20.09 -7.85 4.53
N ASN A 117 -21.41 -7.81 4.29
CA ASN A 117 -22.01 -7.51 2.99
C ASN A 117 -22.08 -6.00 2.69
N SER A 118 -21.18 -5.22 3.29
CA SER A 118 -21.17 -3.76 3.20
C SER A 118 -19.95 -3.28 2.42
N SER A 119 -20.22 -2.60 1.31
CA SER A 119 -19.21 -2.04 0.41
C SER A 119 -19.49 -0.56 0.14
N VAL A 120 -18.45 0.25 0.02
CA VAL A 120 -18.57 1.69 -0.29
C VAL A 120 -17.66 2.07 -1.46
N LYS A 121 -18.15 2.97 -2.32
CA LYS A 121 -17.34 3.53 -3.41
C LYS A 121 -16.23 4.41 -2.83
N VAL A 122 -14.99 4.12 -3.20
CA VAL A 122 -13.79 4.83 -2.73
C VAL A 122 -12.97 5.37 -3.90
N LYS A 123 -12.14 6.38 -3.58
CA LYS A 123 -11.09 6.91 -4.45
C LYS A 123 -9.78 6.98 -3.66
N ARG A 124 -8.67 6.55 -4.28
CA ARG A 124 -7.34 6.71 -3.68
C ARG A 124 -6.96 8.20 -3.65
N ILE A 125 -6.45 8.65 -2.51
CA ILE A 125 -5.95 10.02 -2.33
C ILE A 125 -4.45 10.05 -2.01
N GLN A 126 -3.86 8.94 -1.53
CA GLN A 126 -2.42 8.80 -1.29
C GLN A 126 -1.95 7.35 -1.51
#